data_AF-A0A090PYW7-F1
#
_entry.id   AF-A0A090PYW7-F1
#
_cell.length_a   1.000
_cell.length_b   1.000
_cell.length_c   1.000
_cell.angle_alpha   90.00
_cell.angle_beta   90.00
_cell.angle_gamma   90.00
#
_symmetry.space_group_name_H-M   'P 1'
#
loop_
_entity.id
_entity.type
_entity.pdbx_description
1 polymer ?
#
loop_
_entity_poly.entity_id
_entity_poly.type
_entity_poly.pdbx_seq_one_letter_code
_entity_poly.pdbx_strand_id
1 'polypeptide(L)' 'MCYTIGVNRTGKDGTGMDYNGHSQVYDVLGKELIDEHPWEQNGIKTVLLDKNHISHYRDKLKFLQDRDRFNLL' A
#
# COMPACT_ATOMS: atom_id res chain seq x y z
N MET A 1 -10.64 -5.67 -1.21
CA MET A 1 -10.07 -5.05 -0.01
C MET A 1 -8.85 -5.81 0.48
N CYS A 2 -7.73 -5.10 0.50
CA CYS A 2 -6.41 -5.58 0.92
C CYS A 2 -5.62 -4.40 1.46
N TYR A 3 -4.61 -4.67 2.28
CA TYR A 3 -3.54 -3.72 2.50
C TYR A 3 -2.75 -3.56 1.19
N THR A 4 -2.26 -2.36 0.92
CA THR A 4 -1.42 -2.07 -0.24
C THR A 4 -0.10 -1.50 0.25
N ILE A 5 1.01 -2.08 -0.20
CA ILE A 5 2.36 -1.63 0.13
C ILE A 5 3.08 -1.34 -1.18
N GLY A 6 3.55 -0.11 -1.33
CA GLY A 6 4.39 0.33 -2.44
C GLY A 6 5.74 0.79 -1.90
N VAL A 7 6.82 0.28 -2.48
CA VAL A 7 8.18 0.74 -2.17
C VAL A 7 8.79 1.28 -3.44
N ASN A 8 9.38 2.47 -3.32
CA ASN A 8 10.08 3.14 -4.39
C ASN A 8 11.41 3.71 -3.87
N ARG A 9 12.37 3.82 -4.79
CA ARG A 9 13.68 4.43 -4.53
C ARG A 9 13.57 5.94 -4.34
N THR A 10 14.54 6.49 -3.63
CA THR A 10 14.72 7.92 -3.36
C THR A 10 16.09 8.39 -3.84
N GLY A 11 16.20 9.66 -4.22
CA GLY A 11 17.47 10.28 -4.65
C GLY A 11 17.79 10.07 -6.12
N LYS A 12 19.06 10.24 -6.50
CA LYS A 12 19.54 10.18 -7.90
C LYS A 12 20.36 8.91 -8.13
N ASP A 13 20.10 8.19 -9.22
CA ASP A 13 20.91 7.03 -9.56
C ASP A 13 22.18 7.37 -10.38
N GLY A 14 22.99 6.35 -10.69
CA GLY A 14 24.22 6.51 -11.46
C GLY A 14 24.03 6.95 -12.92
N THR A 15 22.81 6.93 -13.44
CA THR A 15 22.46 7.47 -14.77
C THR A 15 21.96 8.91 -14.69
N GLY A 16 21.80 9.45 -13.49
CA GLY A 16 21.32 10.80 -13.24
C GLY A 16 19.80 10.92 -13.17
N MET A 17 19.05 9.81 -13.13
CA MET A 17 17.60 9.85 -12.93
C MET A 17 17.26 10.09 -11.46
N ASP A 18 16.33 11.02 -11.24
CA ASP A 18 15.83 11.38 -9.90
C ASP A 18 14.58 10.56 -9.56
N TYR A 19 14.53 10.08 -8.32
CA TYR A 19 13.43 9.29 -7.78
C TYR A 19 12.90 9.95 -6.52
N ASN A 20 11.60 10.20 -6.53
CA ASN A 20 10.90 10.93 -5.48
C ASN A 20 10.56 10.07 -4.25
N GLY A 21 10.82 8.76 -4.27
CA GLY A 21 10.32 7.87 -3.24
C GLY A 21 8.80 7.74 -3.34
N HIS A 22 8.10 8.25 -2.34
CA HIS A 22 6.66 8.04 -2.16
C HIS A 22 6.36 6.56 -1.87
N SER A 23 7.29 5.89 -1.18
CA SER A 23 7.02 4.59 -0.56
C SER A 23 5.89 4.75 0.45
N GLN A 24 4.88 3.87 0.39
CA GLN A 24 3.61 4.04 1.09
C GLN A 24 3.04 2.70 1.55
N VAL A 25 2.27 2.77 2.65
CA VAL A 25 1.47 1.65 3.16
C VAL A 25 0.06 2.16 3.40
N TYR A 26 -0.92 1.53 2.75
CA TYR A 26 -2.34 1.83 2.93
C TYR A 26 -3.06 0.66 3.59
N ASP A 27 -3.99 0.98 4.47
CA ASP A 27 -4.94 0.01 5.01
C ASP A 27 -6.02 -0.39 4.02
N VAL A 28 -6.90 -1.29 4.46
CA VAL A 28 -7.95 -1.88 3.62
C VAL A 28 -9.04 -0.88 3.20
N LEU A 29 -9.07 0.30 3.80
CA LEU A 29 -9.98 1.42 3.50
C LEU A 29 -9.27 2.59 2.80
N GLY A 30 -7.96 2.47 2.51
CA GLY A 30 -7.18 3.51 1.87
C GLY A 30 -6.62 4.56 2.84
N LYS A 31 -6.63 4.31 4.15
CA LYS A 31 -5.92 5.17 5.11
C LYS A 31 -4.42 4.89 5.05
N GLU A 32 -3.62 5.92 4.94
CA GLU A 32 -2.17 5.81 5.00
C GLU A 32 -1.69 5.44 6.42
N LEU A 33 -0.75 4.49 6.50
CA LEU A 33 -0.21 3.96 7.75
C LEU A 33 1.21 4.46 8.05
N ILE A 34 1.75 5.33 7.19
CA ILE A 34 2.97 6.07 7.45
C ILE A 34 2.62 7.53 7.72
N ASP A 35 3.24 8.11 8.75
CA ASP A 35 2.93 9.49 9.16
C ASP A 35 3.62 10.55 8.28
N GLU A 36 4.63 10.14 7.51
CA GLU A 36 5.45 11.01 6.65
C GLU A 36 4.96 10.91 5.20
N HIS A 37 4.05 11.80 4.80
CA HIS A 37 3.53 11.85 3.43
C HIS A 37 3.82 13.20 2.75
N PRO A 38 4.42 13.22 1.54
CA PRO A 38 5.04 12.07 0.87
C PRO A 38 6.37 11.68 1.52
N TRP A 39 6.68 10.38 1.53
CA TRP A 39 7.96 9.90 2.03
C TRP A 39 9.05 9.99 0.95
N GLU A 40 9.87 11.04 1.00
CA GLU A 40 10.87 11.36 -0.04
C GLU A 40 12.32 11.12 0.41
N GLN A 41 12.53 10.71 1.66
CA GLN A 41 13.85 10.56 2.26
C GLN A 41 14.29 9.10 2.30
N ASN A 42 15.59 8.86 2.13
CA ASN A 42 16.18 7.55 2.38
C ASN A 42 15.91 7.12 3.84
N GLY A 43 15.34 5.94 4.04
CA GLY A 43 15.07 5.44 5.38
C GLY A 43 14.41 4.08 5.43
N ILE A 44 14.09 3.64 6.65
CA ILE A 44 13.38 2.40 6.94
C ILE A 44 12.21 2.74 7.87
N LYS A 45 11.03 2.20 7.58
CA LYS A 45 9.83 2.31 8.42
C LYS A 45 9.27 0.92 8.65
N THR A 46 8.87 0.65 9.89
CA THR A 46 8.19 -0.59 10.26
C THR A 46 6.72 -0.28 10.49
N VAL A 47 5.82 -1.02 9.83
CA VAL A 47 4.37 -0.85 9.94
C VAL A 47 3.75 -2.18 10.36
N LEU A 48 2.84 -2.14 11.33
CA LEU A 48 2.10 -3.30 11.79
C LEU A 48 0.82 -3.47 10.94
N LEU A 49 0.64 -4.64 10.35
CA LEU A 49 -0.61 -5.02 9.69
C LEU A 49 -1.42 -5.95 10.60
N ASP A 50 -2.68 -5.62 10.85
CA ASP A 50 -3.55 -6.41 11.71
C ASP A 50 -4.49 -7.30 10.88
N LYS A 51 -4.40 -8.62 11.11
CA LYS A 51 -5.28 -9.60 10.47
C LYS A 51 -6.75 -9.43 10.89
N ASN A 52 -7.01 -9.03 12.13
CA ASN A 52 -8.38 -8.84 12.61
C ASN A 52 -9.04 -7.65 11.92
N HIS A 53 -8.30 -6.55 11.73
CA HIS A 53 -8.77 -5.38 10.99
C HIS A 53 -9.26 -5.72 9.58
N ILE A 54 -8.46 -6.43 8.76
CA ILE A 54 -8.89 -6.83 7.41
C ILE A 54 -10.07 -7.82 7.43
N SER A 55 -10.10 -8.74 8.39
CA SER A 55 -11.18 -9.72 8.51
C SER A 55 -12.50 -9.01 8.84
N HIS A 56 -12.47 -8.07 9.80
CA HIS A 56 -13.64 -7.25 10.16
C HIS A 56 -14.24 -6.55 8.94
N TYR A 57 -13.43 -5.85 8.14
CA TYR A 57 -13.95 -5.13 6.99
C TYR A 57 -14.43 -6.04 5.87
N ARG A 58 -13.77 -7.18 5.61
CA ARG A 58 -14.26 -8.17 4.63
C ARG A 58 -15.61 -8.78 5.02
N ASP A 59 -15.86 -8.96 6.31
CA ASP A 59 -17.14 -9.45 6.82
C ASP A 59 -18.24 -8.40 6.76
N LYS A 60 -17.90 -7.14 7.04
CA LYS A 60 -18.84 -5.99 7.01
C LYS A 60 -19.16 -5.52 5.60
N LEU A 61 -18.16 -5.49 4.71
CA LEU A 61 -18.26 -4.99 3.33
C LEU A 61 -17.97 -6.13 2.36
N LYS A 62 -19.01 -6.86 1.98
CA LYS A 62 -18.95 -8.15 1.29
C LYS A 62 -18.72 -8.04 -0.23
N PHE A 63 -17.90 -7.11 -0.69
CA PHE A 63 -17.65 -6.83 -2.12
C PHE A 63 -17.29 -8.08 -2.95
N LEU A 64 -16.63 -9.08 -2.35
CA LEU A 64 -16.25 -10.31 -3.06
C LEU A 64 -17.46 -11.20 -3.40
N GLN A 65 -18.60 -11.03 -2.73
CA GLN A 65 -19.84 -11.75 -3.05
C GLN A 65 -20.47 -11.26 -4.36
N ASP A 66 -20.20 -10.00 -4.72
CA ASP A 66 -20.71 -9.35 -5.94
C ASP A 66 -19.71 -9.44 -7.11
N ARG A 67 -18.69 -10.30 -7.02
CA ARG A 67 -17.64 -10.39 -8.03
C ARG A 67 -18.14 -11.06 -9.32
N ASP A 68 -17.72 -10.50 -10.45
CA ASP A 68 -17.83 -11.18 -11.74
C ASP A 68 -16.79 -12.28 -11.90
N ARG A 69 -17.15 -13.33 -12.64
CA ARG A 69 -16.20 -14.38 -13.05
C ARG A 69 -15.57 -13.98 -14.37
N PHE A 70 -14.25 -14.06 -14.44
CA PHE A 70 -13.48 -13.84 -15.67
C PHE A 70 -12.34 -14.85 -15.77
N ASN A 71 -11.80 -15.01 -16.97
CA ASN A 71 -10.55 -15.72 -17.23
C ASN A 71 -9.59 -14.74 -17.90
N LEU A 72 -8.30 -14.85 -17.60
CA LEU A 72 -7.27 -14.16 -18.36
C LEU A 72 -7.07 -14.89 -19.69
N LEU A 73 -6.93 -14.14 -20.78
CA LEU A 73 -6.65 -14.65 -22.13
C LEU A 73 -5.17 -14.99 -22.30
#